data_AF-A0A939IAR8-F1
#
_entry.id   AF-A0A939IAR8-F1
#
_cell.length_a   1.000
_cell.length_b   1.000
_cell.length_c   1.000
_cell.angle_alpha   90.00
_cell.angle_beta   90.00
_cell.angle_gamma   90.00
#
_symmetry.space_group_name_H-M   'P 1'
#
loop_
_entity.id
_entity.type
_entity.pdbx_description
1 polymer ?
#
loop_
_entity_poly.entity_id
_entity_poly.type
_entity_poly.pdbx_seq_one_letter_code
_entity_poly.pdbx_strand_id
1 'polypeptide(L)'
;MSISGEDFENLFSTFRREAFRLETLDDYSGSSDPEYLRSFFDGEPQPTDYNQDWADEVLANTSGGKRMYRVHILARPLTPYLRYELGWGYTKNLTVGEEFFILDTTEQPNPLEGVPDFWAFDESTVVTMRYGDRGTFLGADQEPTAEKWLEYRDTALSHAVPFADWWERYGSA
;
A
#
# COMPACT_ATOMS: atom_id res chain seq x y z
N MET A 1 -3.86 7.07 -19.15
CA MET A 1 -4.17 8.51 -19.38
C MET A 1 -3.99 9.21 -18.05
N SER A 2 -3.27 10.33 -17.99
CA SER A 2 -3.02 10.97 -16.69
C SER A 2 -4.35 11.36 -16.05
N ILE A 3 -4.55 10.93 -14.81
CA ILE A 3 -5.69 11.31 -13.97
C ILE A 3 -5.28 12.52 -13.11
N SER A 4 -6.23 13.42 -12.81
CA SER A 4 -5.97 14.53 -11.90
C SER A 4 -5.90 14.04 -10.45
N GLY A 5 -5.29 14.82 -9.55
CA GLY A 5 -5.26 14.49 -8.12
C GLY A 5 -6.66 14.40 -7.53
N GLU A 6 -7.53 15.36 -7.85
CA GLU A 6 -8.93 15.40 -7.41
C GLU A 6 -9.72 14.19 -7.91
N ASP A 7 -9.58 13.83 -9.19
CA ASP A 7 -10.26 12.66 -9.75
C ASP A 7 -9.76 11.36 -9.11
N PHE A 8 -8.47 11.27 -8.79
CA PHE A 8 -7.89 10.12 -8.12
C PHE A 8 -8.38 10.00 -6.66
N GLU A 9 -8.37 11.10 -5.91
CA GLU A 9 -8.92 11.16 -4.54
C GLU A 9 -10.40 10.79 -4.52
N ASN A 10 -11.17 11.26 -5.49
CA ASN A 10 -12.61 10.95 -5.60
C ASN A 10 -12.90 9.45 -5.78
N LEU A 11 -11.95 8.63 -6.23
CA LEU A 11 -12.14 7.18 -6.31
C LEU A 11 -12.34 6.54 -4.94
N PHE A 12 -11.65 7.03 -3.90
CA PHE A 12 -11.78 6.53 -2.52
C PHE A 12 -13.13 6.88 -1.89
N SER A 13 -13.76 7.95 -2.36
CA SER A 13 -15.13 8.30 -1.96
C SER A 13 -16.21 7.54 -2.76
N THR A 14 -15.93 7.13 -3.99
CA THR A 14 -16.96 6.65 -4.93
C THR A 14 -16.98 5.15 -5.19
N PHE A 15 -15.91 4.40 -4.87
CA PHE A 15 -15.90 2.94 -4.99
C PHE A 15 -16.96 2.29 -4.08
N ARG A 16 -17.44 1.11 -4.45
CA ARG A 16 -18.65 0.50 -3.88
C ARG A 16 -18.42 -0.84 -3.21
N ARG A 17 -17.45 -1.61 -3.68
CA ARG A 17 -17.18 -2.98 -3.24
C ARG A 17 -15.79 -3.08 -2.66
N GLU A 18 -14.78 -2.70 -3.43
CA GLU A 18 -13.40 -2.90 -3.03
C GLU A 18 -12.39 -1.92 -3.63
N ALA A 19 -11.33 -1.68 -2.87
CA ALA A 19 -10.11 -1.01 -3.31
C ALA A 19 -8.89 -1.89 -2.99
N PHE A 20 -8.15 -2.28 -4.01
CA PHE A 20 -6.92 -3.04 -3.92
C PHE A 20 -5.71 -2.14 -4.19
N ARG A 21 -4.64 -2.31 -3.41
CA ARG A 21 -3.35 -1.65 -3.61
C ARG A 21 -2.24 -2.68 -3.83
N LEU A 22 -1.45 -2.50 -4.88
CA LEU A 22 -0.13 -3.13 -5.02
C LEU A 22 0.98 -2.10 -4.74
N GLU A 23 1.90 -2.44 -3.83
CA GLU A 23 3.13 -1.70 -3.56
C GLU A 23 4.35 -2.54 -3.94
N THR A 24 5.31 -1.91 -4.60
CA THR A 24 6.49 -2.58 -5.18
C THR A 24 7.82 -1.90 -4.85
N LEU A 25 7.81 -0.74 -4.16
CA LEU A 25 9.02 -0.01 -3.80
C LEU A 25 9.41 -0.24 -2.35
N ASP A 26 10.72 -0.37 -2.09
CA ASP A 26 11.24 -0.48 -0.73
C ASP A 26 11.43 0.89 -0.03
N ASP A 27 11.13 2.01 -0.71
CA ASP A 27 11.32 3.38 -0.22
C ASP A 27 10.31 4.37 -0.83
N TYR A 28 9.38 4.85 0.00
CA TYR A 28 8.47 5.96 -0.31
C TYR A 28 8.73 7.20 0.58
N SER A 29 9.97 7.38 1.07
CA SER A 29 10.33 8.50 1.95
C SER A 29 10.14 9.88 1.32
N GLY A 30 10.22 9.99 -0.01
CA GLY A 30 9.94 11.24 -0.73
C GLY A 30 8.46 11.68 -0.69
N SER A 31 7.56 10.76 -0.35
CA SER A 31 6.12 11.00 -0.18
C SER A 31 5.65 10.95 1.27
N SER A 32 6.57 10.76 2.21
CA SER A 32 6.27 10.67 3.64
C SER A 32 6.59 11.97 4.36
N ASP A 33 5.91 12.23 5.48
CA ASP A 33 6.26 13.36 6.34
C ASP A 33 7.66 13.14 6.94
N PRO A 34 8.61 14.06 6.70
CA PRO A 34 9.97 13.94 7.24
C PRO A 34 10.01 13.98 8.78
N GLU A 35 9.03 14.60 9.46
CA GLU A 35 8.97 14.64 10.92
C GLU A 35 8.58 13.29 11.52
N TYR A 36 7.65 12.57 10.89
CA TYR A 36 7.29 11.21 11.31
C TYR A 36 8.42 10.22 11.05
N LEU A 37 9.09 10.31 9.90
CA LEU A 37 10.27 9.51 9.61
C LEU A 37 11.38 9.73 10.65
N ARG A 38 11.68 11.00 10.96
CA ARG A 38 12.66 11.35 11.99
C ARG A 38 12.27 10.76 13.35
N SER A 39 11.02 10.95 13.77
CA SER A 39 10.54 10.44 15.06
C SER A 39 10.67 8.92 15.16
N PHE A 40 10.32 8.19 14.10
CA PHE A 40 10.50 6.74 14.04
C PHE A 40 11.96 6.34 14.17
N PHE A 41 12.87 6.98 13.44
CA PHE A 41 14.29 6.67 13.47
C PHE A 41 14.97 7.05 14.80
N ASP A 42 14.44 8.05 15.49
CA ASP A 42 14.86 8.43 16.84
C ASP A 42 14.33 7.45 17.91
N GLY A 43 13.45 6.51 17.55
CA GLY A 43 12.87 5.52 18.46
C GLY A 43 11.72 6.05 19.31
N GLU A 44 11.15 7.19 18.93
CA GLU A 44 9.98 7.78 19.58
C GLU A 44 8.73 6.93 19.32
N PRO A 45 7.71 6.97 20.21
CA PRO A 45 6.45 6.30 19.96
C PRO A 45 5.69 6.95 18.78
N GLN A 46 4.84 6.16 18.12
CA GLN A 46 3.96 6.66 17.07
C GLN A 46 3.04 7.76 17.64
N PRO A 47 2.98 8.96 17.02
CA PRO A 47 2.03 10.00 17.39
C PRO A 47 0.58 9.52 17.24
N THR A 48 -0.30 9.94 18.13
CA THR A 48 -1.71 9.50 18.12
C THR A 48 -2.44 9.91 16.84
N ASP A 49 -2.09 11.06 16.28
CA ASP A 49 -2.64 11.66 15.07
C ASP A 49 -1.93 11.22 13.78
N TYR A 50 -0.94 10.33 13.87
CA TYR A 50 -0.18 9.84 12.72
C TYR A 50 -1.09 9.35 11.59
N ASN A 51 -1.10 10.03 10.44
CA ASN A 51 -1.92 9.66 9.28
C ASN A 51 -3.42 9.48 9.61
N GLN A 52 -3.97 10.30 10.53
CA GLN A 52 -5.35 10.14 11.02
C GLN A 52 -6.39 10.33 9.92
N ASP A 53 -6.22 11.29 9.02
CA ASP A 53 -7.18 11.57 7.95
C ASP A 53 -7.37 10.33 7.05
N TRP A 54 -6.25 9.68 6.67
CA TRP A 54 -6.31 8.43 5.90
C TRP A 54 -6.93 7.28 6.71
N ALA A 55 -6.58 7.14 7.98
CA ALA A 55 -7.15 6.11 8.85
C ALA A 55 -8.68 6.28 9.01
N ASP A 56 -9.17 7.52 9.10
CA ASP A 56 -10.60 7.84 9.16
C ASP A 56 -11.31 7.50 7.84
N GLU A 57 -10.68 7.77 6.69
CA GLU A 57 -11.23 7.40 5.38
C GLU A 57 -11.28 5.87 5.18
N VAL A 58 -10.24 5.15 5.58
CA VAL A 58 -10.24 3.68 5.60
C VAL A 58 -11.36 3.18 6.51
N LEU A 59 -11.46 3.69 7.74
CA LEU A 59 -12.49 3.28 8.71
C LEU A 59 -13.90 3.51 8.17
N ALA A 60 -14.15 4.66 7.53
CA ALA A 60 -15.45 4.99 6.96
C ALA A 60 -15.85 4.00 5.86
N ASN A 61 -14.90 3.62 5.00
CA ASN A 61 -15.14 2.67 3.92
C ASN A 61 -15.35 1.23 4.45
N THR A 62 -14.48 0.77 5.36
CA THR A 62 -14.54 -0.60 5.90
C THR A 62 -15.77 -0.81 6.79
N SER A 63 -16.12 0.18 7.62
CA SER A 63 -17.35 0.16 8.43
C SER A 63 -18.62 0.22 7.57
N GLY A 64 -18.52 0.76 6.36
CA GLY A 64 -19.57 0.74 5.34
C GLY A 64 -19.73 -0.60 4.61
N GLY A 65 -18.94 -1.62 4.96
CA GLY A 65 -18.95 -2.94 4.34
C GLY A 65 -18.16 -3.05 3.04
N LYS A 66 -17.38 -2.03 2.69
CA LYS A 66 -16.43 -2.10 1.57
C LYS A 66 -15.13 -2.74 2.03
N ARG A 67 -14.39 -3.35 1.10
CA ARG A 67 -13.10 -3.98 1.39
C ARG A 67 -11.95 -3.09 0.93
N MET A 68 -10.98 -2.83 1.79
CA MET A 68 -9.71 -2.21 1.40
C MET A 68 -8.59 -3.17 1.74
N TYR A 69 -7.73 -3.47 0.77
CA TYR A 69 -6.67 -4.44 0.97
C TYR A 69 -5.44 -4.17 0.11
N ARG A 70 -4.29 -4.60 0.63
CA ARG A 70 -2.99 -4.26 0.07
C ARG A 70 -2.08 -5.47 0.01
N VAL A 71 -1.37 -5.61 -1.10
CA VAL A 71 -0.21 -6.49 -1.20
C VAL A 71 1.04 -5.63 -1.37
N HIS A 72 2.04 -5.85 -0.51
CA HIS A 72 3.38 -5.29 -0.68
C HIS A 72 4.33 -6.40 -1.14
N ILE A 73 4.97 -6.20 -2.29
CA ILE A 73 6.08 -7.03 -2.76
C ILE A 73 7.39 -6.47 -2.22
N LEU A 74 8.07 -7.23 -1.37
CA LEU A 74 9.34 -6.79 -0.77
C LEU A 74 10.31 -7.95 -0.60
N ALA A 75 11.55 -7.62 -0.25
CA ALA A 75 12.58 -8.58 0.15
C ALA A 75 13.20 -8.19 1.49
N ARG A 76 13.79 -9.18 2.17
CA ARG A 76 14.53 -8.99 3.42
C ARG A 76 16.04 -8.95 3.14
N PRO A 77 16.84 -8.26 4.00
CA PRO A 77 16.44 -7.53 5.20
C PRO A 77 15.64 -6.26 4.89
N LEU A 78 14.70 -5.91 5.77
CA LEU A 78 13.86 -4.71 5.60
C LEU A 78 14.71 -3.44 5.63
N THR A 79 14.46 -2.57 4.65
CA THR A 79 15.02 -1.21 4.65
C THR A 79 14.50 -0.42 5.86
N PRO A 80 15.20 0.65 6.28
CA PRO A 80 14.67 1.53 7.33
C PRO A 80 13.27 2.06 7.01
N TYR A 81 13.00 2.36 5.75
CA TYR A 81 11.68 2.82 5.32
C TYR A 81 10.62 1.74 5.47
N LEU A 82 10.87 0.52 5.01
CA LEU A 82 9.92 -0.59 5.18
C LEU A 82 9.63 -0.87 6.65
N ARG A 83 10.62 -0.78 7.55
CA ARG A 83 10.37 -0.90 9.00
C ARG A 83 9.43 0.18 9.51
N TYR A 84 9.59 1.41 9.03
CA TYR A 84 8.69 2.52 9.35
C TYR A 84 7.27 2.27 8.81
N GLU A 85 7.15 1.98 7.52
CA GLU A 85 5.85 1.81 6.87
C GLU A 85 5.06 0.63 7.44
N LEU A 86 5.70 -0.54 7.57
CA LEU A 86 5.08 -1.73 8.13
C LEU A 86 4.81 -1.55 9.63
N GLY A 87 5.78 -0.99 10.37
CA GLY A 87 5.71 -0.86 11.82
C GLY A 87 4.73 0.20 12.32
N TRP A 88 4.54 1.30 11.58
CA TRP A 88 3.63 2.39 11.94
C TRP A 88 2.38 2.43 11.05
N GLY A 89 2.56 2.44 9.72
CA GLY A 89 1.45 2.54 8.77
C GLY A 89 0.52 1.33 8.84
N TYR A 90 1.07 0.14 8.61
CA TYR A 90 0.24 -1.07 8.46
C TYR A 90 -0.38 -1.48 9.79
N THR A 91 0.38 -1.41 10.89
CA THR A 91 -0.13 -1.70 12.23
C THR A 91 -1.27 -0.77 12.63
N LYS A 92 -1.22 0.53 12.29
CA LYS A 92 -2.33 1.47 12.51
C LYS A 92 -3.53 1.10 11.64
N ASN A 93 -3.33 0.94 10.33
CA ASN A 93 -4.43 0.74 9.40
C ASN A 93 -5.15 -0.60 9.55
N LEU A 94 -4.47 -1.64 10.04
CA LEU A 94 -5.10 -2.89 10.48
C LEU A 94 -6.21 -2.65 11.53
N THR A 95 -6.03 -1.68 12.43
CA THR A 95 -7.02 -1.39 13.49
C THR A 95 -8.32 -0.77 12.97
N VAL A 96 -8.28 -0.21 11.75
CA VAL A 96 -9.43 0.41 11.06
C VAL A 96 -9.94 -0.44 9.89
N GLY A 97 -9.47 -1.68 9.77
CA GLY A 97 -10.04 -2.70 8.89
C GLY A 97 -9.43 -2.83 7.49
N GLU A 98 -8.31 -2.15 7.18
CA GLU A 98 -7.54 -2.46 5.96
C GLU A 98 -6.84 -3.81 6.12
N GLU A 99 -6.91 -4.66 5.11
CA GLU A 99 -6.23 -5.96 5.11
C GLU A 99 -4.86 -5.83 4.42
N PHE A 100 -3.82 -6.40 5.02
CA PHE A 100 -2.47 -6.35 4.46
C PHE A 100 -1.91 -7.74 4.21
N PHE A 101 -1.20 -7.88 3.10
CA PHE A 101 -0.56 -9.11 2.67
C PHE A 101 0.85 -8.81 2.18
N ILE A 102 1.79 -9.71 2.46
CA ILE A 102 3.19 -9.58 2.06
C ILE A 102 3.54 -10.67 1.05
N LEU A 103 3.96 -10.26 -0.14
CA LEU A 103 4.63 -11.13 -1.11
C LEU A 103 6.14 -10.99 -0.89
N ASP A 104 6.67 -11.90 -0.07
CA ASP A 104 8.09 -11.93 0.24
C ASP A 104 8.87 -12.65 -0.87
N THR A 105 9.81 -11.94 -1.48
CA THR A 105 10.65 -12.41 -2.59
C THR A 105 12.07 -12.78 -2.16
N THR A 106 12.33 -12.85 -0.85
CA THR A 106 13.69 -13.13 -0.31
C THR A 106 14.25 -14.47 -0.78
N GLU A 107 13.40 -15.51 -0.85
CA GLU A 107 13.81 -16.89 -1.18
C GLU A 107 13.16 -17.42 -2.46
N GLN A 108 12.47 -16.56 -3.21
CA GLN A 108 11.73 -16.94 -4.42
C GLN A 108 11.69 -15.80 -5.44
N PRO A 109 11.63 -16.09 -6.74
CA PRO A 109 11.53 -15.04 -7.76
C PRO A 109 10.25 -14.20 -7.58
N ASN A 110 10.32 -12.92 -7.94
CA ASN A 110 9.15 -12.05 -7.98
C ASN A 110 8.27 -12.41 -9.21
N PRO A 111 7.05 -12.94 -9.03
CA PRO A 111 6.19 -13.28 -10.16
C PRO A 111 5.64 -12.05 -10.91
N LEU A 112 5.78 -10.86 -10.33
CA LEU A 112 5.28 -9.58 -10.85
C LEU A 112 6.42 -8.59 -11.12
N GLU A 113 7.60 -9.10 -11.47
CA GLU A 113 8.74 -8.26 -11.82
C GLU A 113 8.38 -7.28 -12.96
N GLY A 114 8.65 -5.99 -12.74
CA GLY A 114 8.35 -4.93 -13.70
C GLY A 114 6.89 -4.44 -13.71
N VAL A 115 6.01 -5.00 -12.87
CA VAL A 115 4.68 -4.43 -12.64
C VAL A 115 4.82 -3.21 -11.72
N PRO A 116 4.30 -2.03 -12.09
CA PRO A 116 4.35 -0.85 -11.23
C PRO A 116 3.30 -0.93 -10.12
N ASP A 117 3.47 -0.08 -9.12
CA ASP A 117 2.42 0.22 -8.14
C ASP A 117 1.10 0.62 -8.83
N PHE A 118 -0.01 0.10 -8.30
CA PHE A 118 -1.32 0.49 -8.78
C PHE A 118 -2.40 0.36 -7.71
N TRP A 119 -3.48 1.11 -7.92
CA TRP A 119 -4.77 0.88 -7.27
C TRP A 119 -5.76 0.26 -8.26
N ALA A 120 -6.57 -0.69 -7.79
CA ALA A 120 -7.73 -1.20 -8.52
C ALA A 120 -8.99 -1.03 -7.68
N PHE A 121 -10.02 -0.42 -8.26
CA PHE A 121 -11.31 -0.17 -7.61
C PHE A 121 -12.41 -0.93 -8.35
N ASP A 122 -13.25 -1.64 -7.57
CA ASP A 122 -14.46 -2.33 -8.03
C ASP A 122 -14.26 -3.25 -9.26
N GLU A 123 -13.05 -3.80 -9.42
CA GLU A 123 -12.68 -4.67 -10.55
C GLU A 123 -12.84 -4.00 -11.93
N SER A 124 -12.93 -2.66 -11.99
CA SER A 124 -13.21 -1.94 -13.24
C SER A 124 -12.33 -0.72 -13.48
N THR A 125 -11.83 -0.09 -12.42
CA THR A 125 -11.02 1.12 -12.53
C THR A 125 -9.63 0.84 -12.00
N VAL A 126 -8.61 1.06 -12.82
CA VAL A 126 -7.22 0.86 -12.42
C VAL A 126 -6.43 2.14 -12.63
N VAL A 127 -5.61 2.47 -11.64
CA VAL A 127 -4.76 3.65 -11.63
C VAL A 127 -3.33 3.24 -11.28
N THR A 128 -2.40 3.43 -12.20
CA THR A 128 -0.97 3.17 -12.00
C THR A 128 -0.26 4.39 -11.44
N MET A 129 0.76 4.19 -10.60
CA MET A 129 1.48 5.26 -9.95
C MET A 129 2.79 5.55 -10.67
N ARG A 130 3.16 6.83 -10.77
CA ARG A 130 4.49 7.27 -11.20
C ARG A 130 5.21 7.85 -10.00
N TYR A 131 6.41 7.33 -9.76
CA TYR A 131 7.28 7.79 -8.69
C TYR A 131 8.61 8.30 -9.25
N GLY A 132 9.17 9.30 -8.58
CA GLY A 132 10.52 9.78 -8.77
C GLY A 132 11.46 9.17 -7.75
N ASP A 133 12.57 9.86 -7.52
CA ASP A 133 13.57 9.42 -6.54
C ASP A 133 12.95 9.21 -5.16
N ARG A 134 13.35 8.12 -4.50
CA ARG A 134 12.91 7.72 -3.15
C ARG A 134 11.38 7.64 -3.01
N GLY A 135 10.70 7.23 -4.07
CA GLY A 135 9.24 7.06 -4.08
C GLY A 135 8.47 8.38 -3.97
N THR A 136 9.04 9.50 -4.42
CA THR A 136 8.32 10.78 -4.51
C THR A 136 7.18 10.65 -5.53
N PHE A 137 5.93 10.81 -5.12
CA PHE A 137 4.77 10.73 -6.02
C PHE A 137 4.79 11.84 -7.08
N LEU A 138 4.80 11.45 -8.36
CA LEU A 138 4.81 12.36 -9.51
C LEU A 138 3.45 12.45 -10.22
N GLY A 139 2.49 11.62 -9.82
CA GLY A 139 1.16 11.54 -10.40
C GLY A 139 0.80 10.12 -10.81
N ALA A 140 -0.36 9.98 -11.43
CA ALA A 140 -0.93 8.68 -11.75
C ALA A 140 -1.53 8.64 -13.16
N ASP A 141 -1.69 7.44 -13.70
CA ASP A 141 -2.36 7.18 -14.97
C ASP A 141 -3.54 6.23 -14.75
N GLN A 142 -4.71 6.62 -15.23
CA GLN A 142 -5.83 5.70 -15.37
C GLN A 142 -5.61 4.79 -16.58
N GLU A 143 -5.73 3.49 -16.36
CA GLU A 143 -5.58 2.45 -17.37
C GLU A 143 -6.89 2.26 -18.15
N PRO A 144 -6.82 1.97 -19.46
CA PRO A 144 -8.02 1.85 -20.30
C PRO A 144 -8.84 0.58 -20.02
N THR A 145 -8.21 -0.45 -19.47
CA THR A 145 -8.78 -1.79 -19.26
C THR A 145 -8.24 -2.38 -17.96
N ALA A 146 -9.08 -3.06 -17.17
CA ALA A 146 -8.71 -3.57 -15.86
C ALA A 146 -8.18 -5.02 -15.89
N GLU A 147 -8.53 -5.79 -16.92
CA GLU A 147 -8.40 -7.26 -16.97
C GLU A 147 -7.00 -7.74 -16.61
N LYS A 148 -5.96 -7.20 -17.28
CA LYS A 148 -4.56 -7.57 -17.03
C LYS A 148 -4.09 -7.21 -15.62
N TRP A 149 -4.59 -6.11 -15.06
CA TRP A 149 -4.22 -5.65 -13.73
C TRP A 149 -4.88 -6.46 -12.63
N LEU A 150 -6.09 -6.98 -12.90
CA LEU A 150 -6.73 -7.95 -12.00
C LEU A 150 -5.99 -9.28 -12.00
N GLU A 151 -5.44 -9.73 -13.14
CA GLU A 151 -4.55 -10.90 -13.17
C GLU A 151 -3.29 -10.68 -12.30
N TYR A 152 -2.72 -9.48 -12.29
CA TYR A 152 -1.61 -9.14 -11.41
C TYR A 152 -2.02 -9.14 -9.93
N ARG A 153 -3.17 -8.54 -9.59
CA ARG A 153 -3.75 -8.60 -8.23
C ARG A 153 -3.89 -10.05 -7.76
N ASP A 154 -4.53 -10.88 -8.57
CA ASP A 154 -4.83 -12.26 -8.21
C ASP A 154 -3.55 -13.08 -8.05
N THR A 155 -2.56 -12.85 -8.93
CA THR A 155 -1.21 -13.41 -8.80
C THR A 155 -0.57 -12.95 -7.48
N ALA A 156 -0.60 -11.64 -7.18
CA ALA A 156 -0.02 -11.09 -5.97
C ALA A 156 -0.61 -11.75 -4.71
N LEU A 157 -1.95 -11.81 -4.63
CA LEU A 157 -2.67 -12.43 -3.52
C LEU A 157 -2.37 -13.93 -3.37
N SER A 158 -2.25 -14.67 -4.48
CA SER A 158 -2.00 -16.11 -4.44
C SER A 158 -0.61 -16.47 -3.89
N HIS A 159 0.34 -15.54 -3.96
CA HIS A 159 1.71 -15.70 -3.48
C HIS A 159 1.98 -14.98 -2.15
N ALA A 160 1.06 -14.12 -1.70
CA ALA A 160 1.22 -13.34 -0.48
C ALA A 160 0.65 -14.07 0.74
N VAL A 161 1.19 -13.74 1.91
CA VAL A 161 0.69 -14.21 3.22
C VAL A 161 0.14 -13.03 4.03
N PRO A 162 -0.80 -13.25 4.98
CA PRO A 162 -1.29 -12.19 5.85
C PRO A 162 -0.14 -11.46 6.56
N PHE A 163 -0.19 -10.13 6.56
CA PHE A 163 0.85 -9.29 7.13
C PHE A 163 1.09 -9.58 8.61
N ALA A 164 0.04 -9.81 9.40
CA ALA A 164 0.18 -10.12 10.83
C ALA A 164 1.07 -11.36 11.08
N ASP A 165 0.82 -12.45 10.34
CA ASP A 165 1.58 -13.69 10.44
C ASP A 165 3.04 -13.51 9.96
N TRP A 166 3.23 -12.73 8.89
CA TRP A 166 4.55 -12.42 8.36
C TRP A 166 5.35 -11.52 9.31
N TRP A 167 4.69 -10.50 9.88
CA TRP A 167 5.29 -9.50 10.77
C TRP A 167 5.71 -10.10 12.10
N GLU A 168 4.93 -11.02 12.66
CA GLU A 168 5.32 -11.77 13.86
C GLU A 168 6.63 -12.54 13.65
N ARG A 169 6.82 -13.12 12.46
CA ARG A 169 8.00 -13.93 12.13
C ARG A 169 9.23 -13.11 11.77
N TYR A 170 9.04 -11.98 11.09
CA TYR A 170 10.15 -11.28 10.42
C TYR A 170 10.26 -9.79 10.74
N GLY A 171 9.26 -9.17 11.39
CA GLY A 171 9.26 -7.73 11.67
C GLY A 171 10.34 -7.26 12.64
N SER A 172 10.86 -8.18 13.46
CA SER A 172 11.96 -7.92 14.41
C SER A 172 13.35 -8.34 13.92
N ALA A 173 13.43 -9.02 12.76
CA ALA A 173 14.69 -9.52 12.18
C ALA A 173 15.48 -8.42 11.47
#